data_AF-A0A952YAM9-F1
#
_entry.id   AF-A0A952YAM9-F1
#
_cell.length_a   1.000
_cell.length_b   1.000
_cell.length_c   1.000
_cell.angle_alpha   90.00
_cell.angle_beta   90.00
_cell.angle_gamma   90.00
#
_symmetry.space_group_name_H-M   'P 1'
#
loop_
_entity.id
_entity.type
_entity.pdbx_description
1 polymer ?
#
loop_
_entity_poly.entity_id
_entity_poly.type
_entity_poly.pdbx_seq_one_letter_code
_entity_poly.pdbx_strand_id
1 'polypeptide(L)'
;PPVPTTSIFSRTDGVVSWQCCVEKEGPAAENIEVEASHLGMGFNPMVLYAVADRLAQPEGGWQPFDRAGVRALLYRDPRRKTWY
;
A
#
# COMPACT_ATOMS: atom_id res chain seq x y z
N PRO A 1 3.12 -11.99 -7.98
CA PRO A 1 3.71 -13.12 -7.21
C PRO A 1 2.75 -14.31 -7.14
N PRO A 2 3.18 -15.53 -6.74
CA PRO A 2 2.31 -16.72 -6.70
C PRO A 2 1.33 -16.74 -5.52
N VAL A 3 1.43 -15.79 -4.59
CA VAL A 3 0.61 -15.66 -3.39
C VAL A 3 0.03 -14.25 -3.28
N PRO A 4 -1.04 -14.03 -2.49
CA PRO A 4 -1.55 -12.69 -2.24
C PRO A 4 -0.45 -11.74 -1.78
N THR A 5 -0.33 -10.61 -2.46
CA THR A 5 0.77 -9.66 -2.26
C THR A 5 0.21 -8.24 -2.17
N THR A 6 0.62 -7.52 -1.14
CA THR A 6 0.32 -6.11 -0.98
C THR A 6 1.64 -5.37 -0.81
N SER A 7 1.95 -4.47 -1.75
CA SER A 7 3.07 -3.54 -1.60
C SER A 7 2.59 -2.27 -0.91
N ILE A 8 3.22 -1.89 0.20
CA ILE A 8 2.98 -0.61 0.87
C ILE A 8 4.21 0.26 0.62
N PHE A 9 4.02 1.39 -0.06
CA PHE A 9 5.11 2.27 -0.46
C PHE A 9 4.80 3.73 -0.15
N SER A 10 5.83 4.57 -0.18
CA SER A 10 5.71 6.02 -0.02
C SER A 10 6.49 6.74 -1.10
N ARG A 11 5.86 7.71 -1.77
CA ARG A 11 6.56 8.59 -2.73
C ARG A 11 7.52 9.57 -2.05
N THR A 12 7.40 9.74 -0.73
CA THR A 12 8.30 10.54 0.11
C THR A 12 9.35 9.68 0.82
N ASP A 13 9.49 8.40 0.45
CA ASP A 13 10.61 7.58 0.89
C ASP A 13 11.93 8.18 0.36
N GLY A 14 12.84 8.52 1.28
CA GLY A 14 14.14 9.12 0.96
C GLY A 14 15.29 8.11 0.88
N VAL A 15 15.02 6.81 1.03
CA VAL A 15 16.01 5.73 1.05
C VAL A 15 15.85 4.82 -0.16
N VAL A 16 14.63 4.36 -0.44
CA VAL A 16 14.33 3.46 -1.57
C VAL A 16 13.45 4.17 -2.59
N SER A 17 13.85 4.12 -3.86
CA SER A 17 13.06 4.67 -4.97
C SER A 17 11.71 3.96 -5.07
N TRP A 18 10.63 4.71 -4.78
CA TRP A 18 9.28 4.17 -4.69
C TRP A 18 8.81 3.45 -5.96
N GLN A 19 9.31 3.83 -7.13
CA GLN A 19 8.97 3.20 -8.42
C GLN A 19 9.37 1.72 -8.45
N CYS A 20 10.44 1.35 -7.74
CA CYS A 20 10.89 -0.03 -7.62
C CYS A 20 10.01 -0.86 -6.68
N CYS A 21 9.21 -0.21 -5.83
CA CYS A 21 8.29 -0.86 -4.90
C CYS A 21 6.90 -1.07 -5.52
N VAL A 22 6.60 -0.45 -6.67
CA VAL A 22 5.30 -0.60 -7.32
C VAL A 22 5.24 -1.94 -8.04
N GLU A 23 4.41 -2.83 -7.51
CA GLU A 23 4.14 -4.14 -8.08
C GLU A 23 3.17 -4.05 -9.26
N LYS A 24 3.29 -5.00 -10.19
CA LYS A 24 2.27 -5.18 -11.23
C LYS A 24 0.97 -5.66 -10.58
N GLU A 25 -0.06 -4.81 -10.61
CA GLU A 25 -1.38 -5.15 -10.09
C GLU A 25 -1.96 -6.38 -10.82
N GLY A 26 -2.67 -7.22 -10.07
CA GLY A 26 -3.27 -8.44 -10.58
C GLY A 26 -4.37 -8.95 -9.63
N PRO A 27 -4.93 -10.14 -9.90
CA PRO A 27 -6.07 -10.67 -9.13
C PRO A 27 -5.84 -10.81 -7.63
N ALA A 28 -4.57 -10.92 -7.20
CA ALA A 28 -4.16 -11.01 -5.80
C ALA A 28 -2.91 -10.17 -5.52
N ALA A 29 -2.69 -9.10 -6.29
CA ALA A 29 -1.55 -8.21 -6.14
C ALA A 29 -2.00 -6.75 -6.22
N GLU A 30 -1.65 -5.96 -5.22
CA GLU A 30 -2.04 -4.54 -5.14
C GLU A 30 -0.92 -3.66 -4.56
N ASN A 31 -1.08 -2.35 -4.74
CA ASN A 31 -0.21 -1.33 -4.18
C ASN A 31 -1.02 -0.38 -3.28
N ILE A 32 -0.47 0.00 -2.13
CA ILE A 32 -1.03 0.98 -1.21
C ILE A 32 -0.01 2.09 -1.02
N GLU A 33 -0.37 3.32 -1.40
CA GLU A 33 0.45 4.50 -1.16
C GLU A 33 0.13 5.10 0.21
N VAL A 34 1.18 5.31 1.01
CA VAL A 34 1.13 6.03 2.29
C VAL A 34 2.09 7.22 2.27
N GLU A 35 1.84 8.21 3.12
CA GLU A 35 2.76 9.31 3.35
C GLU A 35 3.61 9.03 4.59
N ALA A 36 4.88 8.65 4.37
CA ALA A 36 5.83 8.31 5.42
C ALA A 36 7.27 8.47 4.91
N SER A 37 8.22 8.72 5.83
CA SER A 37 9.63 8.44 5.56
C SER A 37 9.87 6.92 5.64
N HIS A 38 10.99 6.45 5.08
CA HIS A 38 11.35 5.03 5.09
C HIS A 38 11.26 4.41 6.49
N LEU A 39 11.99 4.98 7.45
CA LEU A 39 12.02 4.51 8.84
C LEU A 39 10.70 4.78 9.56
N GLY A 40 10.01 5.88 9.22
CA GLY A 40 8.72 6.21 9.78
C GLY A 40 7.63 5.21 9.38
N MET A 41 7.79 4.51 8.26
CA MET A 41 6.80 3.54 7.76
C MET A 41 6.54 2.40 8.76
N GLY A 42 7.57 1.95 9.49
CA GLY A 42 7.42 0.89 10.50
C GLY A 42 6.55 1.27 11.70
N PHE A 43 6.33 2.56 11.95
CA PHE A 43 5.52 3.07 13.06
C PHE A 43 4.30 3.89 12.60
N ASN A 44 4.11 4.03 11.29
CA ASN A 44 3.03 4.84 10.75
C ASN A 44 1.67 4.14 10.99
N PRO A 45 0.71 4.78 11.69
CA PRO A 45 -0.58 4.16 11.98
C PRO A 45 -1.34 3.70 10.73
N MET A 46 -1.21 4.41 9.61
CA MET A 46 -1.86 4.03 8.35
C MET A 46 -1.24 2.75 7.75
N VAL A 47 0.07 2.56 7.92
CA VAL A 47 0.76 1.33 7.50
C VAL A 47 0.33 0.18 8.38
N LEU A 48 0.39 0.36 9.70
CA LEU A 48 -0.01 -0.66 10.67
C LEU A 48 -1.47 -1.09 10.47
N TYR A 49 -2.36 -0.14 10.19
CA TYR A 49 -3.75 -0.41 9.85
C TYR A 49 -3.88 -1.24 8.57
N ALA A 50 -3.18 -0.86 7.50
CA ALA A 50 -3.24 -1.59 6.24
C ALA A 50 -2.71 -3.02 6.39
N VAL A 51 -1.61 -3.21 7.14
CA VAL A 51 -1.08 -4.53 7.47
C VAL A 51 -2.10 -5.35 8.26
N ALA A 52 -2.71 -4.76 9.30
CA ALA A 52 -3.72 -5.45 10.11
C ALA A 52 -4.95 -5.85 9.27
N ASP A 53 -5.42 -4.97 8.38
CA ASP A 53 -6.52 -5.27 7.48
C ASP A 53 -6.19 -6.46 6.55
N ARG A 54 -4.97 -6.50 5.99
CA ARG A 54 -4.51 -7.64 5.17
C ARG A 54 -4.43 -8.94 5.96
N LEU A 55 -3.87 -8.91 7.16
CA LEU A 55 -3.71 -10.09 7.99
C LEU A 55 -5.03 -10.59 8.60
N ALA A 56 -6.07 -9.76 8.66
CA ALA A 56 -7.40 -10.15 9.12
C ALA A 56 -8.21 -10.95 8.09
N GLN A 57 -7.77 -11.00 6.83
CA GLN A 57 -8.48 -11.75 5.79
C GLN A 57 -8.30 -13.26 5.97
N PRO A 58 -9.35 -14.07 5.76
CA PRO A 58 -9.23 -15.52 5.83
C PRO A 58 -8.38 -16.06 4.67
N GLU A 59 -7.75 -17.21 4.88
CA GLU A 59 -7.01 -17.91 3.82
C GLU A 59 -7.92 -18.16 2.61
N GLY A 60 -7.41 -17.84 1.40
CA GLY A 60 -8.17 -17.94 0.15
C GLY A 60 -9.25 -16.86 -0.06
N GLY A 61 -9.53 -16.03 0.94
CA GLY A 61 -10.51 -14.95 0.89
C GLY A 61 -9.90 -13.57 0.63
N TRP A 62 -8.79 -13.50 -0.12
CA TRP A 62 -8.09 -12.25 -0.35
C TRP A 62 -9.00 -11.23 -1.03
N GLN A 63 -8.96 -9.99 -0.55
CA GLN A 63 -9.63 -8.84 -1.14
C GLN A 63 -8.72 -7.61 -1.15
N PRO A 64 -8.83 -6.74 -2.17
CA PRO A 64 -8.07 -5.50 -2.23
C PRO A 64 -8.38 -4.54 -1.07
N PHE A 65 -7.47 -3.59 -0.82
CA PHE A 65 -7.68 -2.50 0.14
C PHE A 65 -8.89 -1.65 -0.24
N ASP A 66 -9.90 -1.62 0.63
CA ASP A 66 -10.99 -0.67 0.48
C ASP A 66 -10.54 0.73 0.90
N ARG A 67 -10.30 1.56 -0.12
CA ARG A 67 -10.00 2.99 -0.01
C ARG A 67 -11.23 3.89 -0.15
N ALA A 68 -12.46 3.37 -0.11
CA ALA A 68 -13.66 4.18 -0.25
C ALA A 68 -13.87 5.15 0.94
N GLY A 69 -14.67 6.19 0.72
CA GLY A 69 -15.05 7.15 1.75
C GLY A 69 -13.85 7.91 2.33
N VAL A 70 -13.81 8.05 3.67
CA VAL A 70 -12.76 8.80 4.38
C VAL A 70 -11.35 8.23 4.15
N ARG A 71 -11.25 6.91 3.88
CA ARG A 71 -9.96 6.27 3.63
C ARG A 71 -9.31 6.78 2.35
N ALA A 72 -10.07 7.28 1.37
CA ALA A 72 -9.52 7.89 0.15
C ALA A 72 -8.70 9.16 0.43
N LEU A 73 -8.94 9.82 1.57
CA LEU A 73 -8.18 10.99 2.00
C LEU A 73 -6.88 10.60 2.73
N LEU A 74 -6.89 9.47 3.42
CA LEU A 74 -5.76 8.98 4.21
C LEU A 74 -4.79 8.12 3.38
N TYR A 75 -5.34 7.35 2.45
CA TYR A 75 -4.61 6.52 1.49
C TYR A 75 -4.74 7.13 0.11
N ARG A 76 -3.64 7.69 -0.39
CA ARG A 76 -3.61 8.36 -1.68
C ARG A 76 -3.75 7.32 -2.80
N ASP A 77 -4.32 7.76 -3.92
CA ASP A 77 -4.43 6.89 -5.10
C ASP A 77 -3.01 6.53 -5.61
N PRO A 78 -2.59 5.25 -5.53
CA PRO A 78 -1.26 4.83 -5.95
C PRO A 78 -1.02 5.05 -7.45
N ARG A 79 -2.08 5.18 -8.25
CA ARG A 79 -2.03 5.39 -9.71
C ARG A 79 -2.03 6.87 -10.11
N ARG A 80 -2.10 7.79 -9.14
CA ARG A 80 -2.09 9.22 -9.44
C ARG A 80 -0.81 9.61 -10.20
N LYS A 81 -0.95 10.50 -11.18
CA LYS A 81 0.21 11.05 -11.90
C LYS A 81 1.09 11.80 -10.92
N THR A 82 2.38 11.47 -10.89
CA THR A 82 3.42 12.32 -10.30
C THR A 82 3.82 13.40 -11.28
N TRP A 83 4.30 14.53 -10.75
CA TRP A 83 4.88 15.62 -11.54
C TRP A 83 6.32 15.29 -11.98
N TYR A 84 6.51 14.24 -12.77
CA TYR A 84 7.78 13.93 -13.48
C TYR A 84 7.48 13.11 -14.73
#